data_AF-A0A6G4U9S2-F1
#
_entry.id   AF-A0A6G4U9S2-F1
#
_cell.length_a   1.000
_cell.length_b   1.000
_cell.length_c   1.000
_cell.angle_alpha   90.00
_cell.angle_beta   90.00
_cell.angle_gamma   90.00
#
_symmetry.space_group_name_H-M   'P 1'
#
loop_
_entity.id
_entity.type
_entity.pdbx_description
1 polymer ?
#
loop_
_entity_poly.entity_id
_entity_poly.type
_entity_poly.pdbx_seq_one_letter_code
_entity_poly.pdbx_strand_id
1 'polypeptide(L)'
;MPAALFGIGAGLVCMLVALQVLVDAQLWHDHRTWSYLIAVASTAVVGTAATFGLRRLWDRRGMFGWHVAVFVLLQLGVLYGGTQASTYLFPSAFDRYERELGGSGRCLHGTPYAPDAAVIEGPERNSSRMTITPLEKKAPALRLDHARDGGVHALTAADGKSRAILERYGC
;
A
#
# COMPACT_ATOMS: atom_id res chain seq x y z
N MET A 1 10.21 -21.31 27.14
CA MET A 1 10.81 -20.03 26.69
C MET A 1 10.80 -19.83 25.16
N PRO A 2 11.24 -20.78 24.31
CA PRO A 2 11.39 -20.51 22.87
C PRO A 2 10.07 -20.23 22.13
N ALA A 3 8.98 -20.94 22.46
CA ALA A 3 7.68 -20.71 21.81
C ALA A 3 7.10 -19.30 22.02
N ALA A 4 7.41 -18.65 23.15
CA ALA A 4 6.99 -17.28 23.41
C ALA A 4 7.75 -16.27 22.53
N LEU A 5 9.04 -16.50 22.29
CA LEU A 5 9.85 -15.66 21.40
C LEU A 5 9.36 -15.74 19.95
N PHE A 6 9.02 -16.95 19.47
CA PHE A 6 8.41 -17.11 18.16
C PHE A 6 7.03 -16.44 18.06
N GLY A 7 6.22 -16.54 19.12
CA GLY A 7 4.94 -15.83 19.19
C GLY A 7 5.09 -14.32 19.11
N ILE A 8 6.05 -13.74 19.85
CA ILE A 8 6.36 -12.31 19.77
C ILE A 8 6.82 -11.93 18.36
N GLY A 9 7.69 -12.74 17.74
CA GLY A 9 8.14 -12.52 16.36
C GLY A 9 7.00 -12.53 15.34
N ALA A 10 6.10 -13.50 15.42
CA ALA A 10 4.91 -13.57 14.57
C ALA A 10 3.97 -12.38 14.77
N GLY A 11 3.73 -12.02 16.04
CA GLY A 11 2.92 -10.85 16.37
C GLY A 11 3.52 -9.58 15.77
N LEU A 12 4.83 -9.37 15.92
CA LEU A 12 5.52 -8.18 15.40
C LEU A 12 5.48 -8.10 13.87
N VAL A 13 5.68 -9.21 13.17
CA VAL A 13 5.58 -9.25 11.70
C VAL A 13 4.16 -8.88 11.24
N CYS A 14 3.13 -9.45 11.88
CA CYS A 14 1.75 -9.08 11.60
C CYS A 14 1.44 -7.62 11.91
N MET A 15 1.98 -7.09 13.01
CA MET A 15 1.87 -5.67 13.35
C MET A 15 2.43 -4.80 12.24
N LEU A 16 3.64 -5.10 11.75
CA LEU A 16 4.29 -4.34 10.70
C LEU A 16 3.51 -4.38 9.39
N VAL A 17 3.02 -5.57 8.98
CA VAL A 17 2.18 -5.71 7.78
C VAL A 17 0.85 -4.95 7.94
N ALA A 18 0.19 -5.05 9.08
CA ALA A 18 -1.05 -4.33 9.35
C ALA A 18 -0.84 -2.81 9.33
N LEU A 19 0.25 -2.32 9.94
CA LEU A 19 0.62 -0.91 9.90
C LEU A 19 0.90 -0.43 8.47
N GLN A 20 1.62 -1.22 7.67
CA GLN A 20 1.87 -0.90 6.27
C GLN A 20 0.55 -0.76 5.50
N VAL A 21 -0.37 -1.71 5.65
CA VAL A 21 -1.70 -1.64 5.03
C VAL A 21 -2.48 -0.42 5.48
N LEU A 22 -2.44 -0.07 6.77
CA LEU A 22 -3.13 1.12 7.30
C LEU A 22 -2.55 2.43 6.78
N VAL A 23 -1.23 2.48 6.54
CA VAL A 23 -0.55 3.64 5.95
C VAL A 23 -0.90 3.74 4.47
N ASP A 24 -0.76 2.65 3.71
CA ASP A 24 -1.00 2.64 2.27
C ASP A 24 -2.48 2.93 1.96
N ALA A 25 -3.41 2.41 2.77
CA ALA A 25 -4.84 2.69 2.65
C ALA A 25 -5.27 4.07 3.17
N GLN A 26 -4.34 4.90 3.67
CA GLN A 26 -4.59 6.21 4.30
C GLN A 26 -5.56 6.19 5.51
N LEU A 27 -5.99 5.02 5.97
CA LEU A 27 -6.92 4.82 7.11
C LEU A 27 -6.38 5.40 8.41
N TRP A 28 -5.07 5.58 8.51
CA TRP A 28 -4.45 6.23 9.67
C TRP A 28 -4.89 7.69 9.85
N HIS A 29 -5.17 8.42 8.75
CA HIS A 29 -5.58 9.82 8.83
C HIS A 29 -7.06 9.96 9.21
N ASP A 30 -7.95 9.18 8.60
CA ASP A 30 -9.40 9.32 8.81
C ASP A 30 -9.90 8.65 10.10
N HIS A 31 -9.29 7.53 10.49
CA HIS A 31 -9.79 6.68 11.57
C HIS A 31 -8.71 6.20 12.53
N ARG A 32 -7.75 7.08 12.85
CA ARG A 32 -6.56 6.81 13.67
C ARG A 32 -6.80 5.86 14.84
N THR A 33 -7.84 6.09 15.65
CA THR A 33 -8.16 5.27 16.83
C THR A 33 -8.53 3.82 16.48
N TRP A 34 -9.36 3.63 15.45
CA TRP A 34 -9.75 2.29 14.98
C TRP A 34 -8.58 1.56 14.33
N SER A 35 -7.76 2.28 13.57
CA SER A 35 -6.54 1.79 12.94
C SER A 35 -5.57 1.19 13.96
N TYR A 36 -5.32 1.90 15.06
CA TYR A 36 -4.50 1.40 16.16
C TYR A 36 -5.10 0.15 16.82
N LEU A 37 -6.41 0.13 17.08
CA LEU A 37 -7.07 -1.02 17.70
C LEU A 37 -6.97 -2.27 16.82
N ILE A 38 -7.14 -2.14 15.51
CA ILE A 38 -7.01 -3.25 14.55
C ILE A 38 -5.57 -3.77 14.51
N ALA A 39 -4.58 -2.88 14.46
CA ALA A 39 -3.16 -3.26 14.47
C ALA A 39 -2.76 -3.99 15.77
N VAL A 40 -3.22 -3.50 16.93
CA VAL A 40 -2.94 -4.13 18.23
C VAL A 40 -3.68 -5.46 18.38
N ALA A 41 -4.96 -5.52 17.98
CA ALA A 41 -5.76 -6.74 18.07
C ALA A 41 -5.19 -7.86 17.18
N SER A 42 -4.82 -7.54 15.93
CA SER A 42 -4.20 -8.51 15.01
C SER A 42 -2.88 -9.06 15.56
N THR A 43 -2.04 -8.19 16.12
CA THR A 43 -0.79 -8.58 16.80
C THR A 43 -1.04 -9.53 17.96
N ALA A 44 -1.99 -9.20 18.82
CA ALA A 44 -2.33 -10.01 19.99
C ALA A 44 -2.87 -11.38 19.58
N VAL A 45 -3.79 -11.43 18.62
CA VAL A 45 -4.41 -12.68 18.12
C VAL A 45 -3.38 -13.58 17.44
N VAL A 46 -2.57 -13.04 16.52
CA VAL A 46 -1.58 -13.86 15.80
C VAL A 46 -0.45 -14.30 16.74
N GLY A 47 0.04 -13.40 17.60
CA GLY A 47 1.08 -13.72 18.56
C GLY A 47 0.65 -14.80 19.56
N THR A 48 -0.57 -14.74 20.08
CA THR A 48 -1.11 -15.79 20.96
C THR A 48 -1.36 -17.09 20.22
N ALA A 49 -1.97 -17.07 19.04
CA ALA A 49 -2.20 -18.27 18.23
C ALA A 49 -0.88 -18.97 17.86
N ALA A 50 0.14 -18.22 17.44
CA ALA A 50 1.47 -18.75 17.14
C ALA A 50 2.14 -19.34 18.39
N THR A 51 2.04 -18.67 19.55
CA THR A 51 2.60 -19.17 20.81
C THR A 51 1.96 -20.50 21.22
N PHE A 52 0.62 -20.59 21.19
CA PHE A 52 -0.10 -21.80 21.56
C PHE A 52 0.13 -22.95 20.57
N GLY A 53 0.11 -22.65 19.28
CA GLY A 53 0.38 -23.64 18.22
C GLY A 53 1.79 -24.22 18.33
N LEU A 54 2.80 -23.35 18.50
CA LEU A 54 4.20 -23.77 18.64
C LEU A 54 4.46 -24.51 19.94
N ARG A 55 3.84 -24.11 21.06
CA ARG A 55 3.91 -24.89 22.31
C ARG A 55 3.36 -26.30 22.12
N ARG A 56 2.19 -26.43 21.51
CA ARG A 56 1.57 -27.74 21.28
C ARG A 56 2.38 -28.63 20.33
N LEU A 57 3.05 -28.03 19.33
CA LEU A 57 3.98 -28.74 18.45
C LEU A 57 5.25 -29.15 19.19
N TRP A 58 5.79 -28.27 20.03
CA TRP A 58 6.96 -28.52 20.87
C TRP A 58 6.73 -29.72 21.78
N ASP A 59 5.60 -29.76 22.49
CA ASP A 59 5.27 -30.84 23.43
C ASP A 59 5.07 -32.19 22.73
N ARG A 60 4.75 -32.19 21.43
CA ARG A 60 4.46 -33.43 20.66
C ARG A 60 5.64 -34.00 19.90
N ARG A 61 6.53 -33.16 19.38
CA ARG A 61 7.56 -33.59 18.42
C ARG A 61 8.99 -33.20 18.80
N GLY A 62 9.16 -32.28 19.76
CA GLY A 62 10.44 -31.61 19.98
C GLY A 62 10.84 -30.74 18.77
N MET A 63 11.58 -29.66 19.01
CA MET A 63 12.09 -28.82 17.91
C MET A 63 13.58 -29.08 17.67
N PHE A 64 13.90 -29.34 16.40
CA PHE A 64 15.27 -29.28 15.88
C PHE A 64 15.55 -27.89 15.30
N GLY A 65 16.82 -27.47 15.25
CA GLY A 65 17.23 -26.14 14.78
C GLY A 65 16.70 -25.73 13.40
N TRP A 66 16.43 -26.69 12.51
CA TRP A 66 15.83 -26.41 11.19
C TRP A 66 14.41 -25.82 11.27
N HIS A 67 13.63 -26.12 12.31
CA HIS A 67 12.29 -25.55 12.51
C HIS A 67 12.37 -24.03 12.76
N VAL A 68 13.43 -23.58 13.44
CA VAL A 68 13.71 -22.15 13.66
C VAL A 68 13.98 -21.47 12.33
N ALA A 69 14.82 -22.08 11.48
CA ALA A 69 15.13 -21.55 10.16
C ALA A 69 13.88 -21.46 9.27
N VAL A 70 13.05 -22.52 9.24
CA VAL A 70 11.78 -22.53 8.49
C VAL A 70 10.83 -21.46 9.00
N PHE A 71 10.72 -21.28 10.32
CA PHE A 71 9.87 -20.24 10.90
C PHE A 71 10.33 -18.83 10.49
N VAL A 72 11.63 -18.55 10.56
CA VAL A 72 12.18 -17.25 10.13
C VAL A 72 11.90 -17.00 8.65
N LEU A 73 12.13 -18.00 7.79
CA LEU A 73 11.84 -17.88 6.36
C LEU A 73 10.35 -17.64 6.09
N LEU A 74 9.46 -18.30 6.82
CA LEU A 74 8.02 -18.05 6.74
C LEU A 74 7.67 -16.61 7.12
N GLN A 75 8.24 -16.10 8.21
CA GLN A 75 8.02 -14.72 8.64
C GLN A 75 8.51 -13.70 7.60
N LEU A 76 9.69 -13.93 7.01
CA LEU A 76 10.20 -13.08 5.93
C LEU A 76 9.30 -13.14 4.70
N GLY A 77 8.79 -14.32 4.36
CA GLY A 77 7.82 -14.50 3.27
C GLY A 77 6.50 -13.75 3.52
N VAL A 78 5.96 -13.83 4.74
CA VAL A 78 4.75 -13.08 5.13
C VAL A 78 5.00 -11.57 5.10
N LEU A 79 6.13 -11.11 5.61
CA LEU A 79 6.48 -9.69 5.60
C LEU A 79 6.61 -9.17 4.15
N TYR A 80 7.38 -9.86 3.31
CA TYR A 80 7.58 -9.47 1.92
C TYR A 80 6.29 -9.57 1.09
N GLY A 81 5.57 -10.68 1.21
CA GLY A 81 4.31 -10.88 0.49
C GLY A 81 3.23 -9.90 0.94
N GLY A 82 3.14 -9.63 2.24
CA GLY A 82 2.20 -8.67 2.83
C GLY A 82 2.45 -7.25 2.38
N THR A 83 3.72 -6.80 2.35
CA THR A 83 4.07 -5.46 1.87
C THR A 83 3.82 -5.30 0.38
N GLN A 84 4.17 -6.30 -0.44
CA GLN A 84 3.87 -6.29 -1.88
C GLN A 84 2.37 -6.29 -2.17
N ALA A 85 1.59 -7.09 -1.45
CA ALA A 85 0.14 -7.10 -1.58
C ALA A 85 -0.48 -5.75 -1.18
N SER A 86 0.03 -5.13 -0.11
CA SER A 86 -0.40 -3.82 0.36
C SER A 86 -0.22 -2.75 -0.72
N THR A 87 0.99 -2.60 -1.26
CA THR A 87 1.29 -1.59 -2.30
C THR A 87 0.61 -1.91 -3.64
N TYR A 88 0.29 -3.17 -3.90
CA TYR A 88 -0.51 -3.55 -5.07
C TYR A 88 -1.97 -3.11 -4.94
N LEU A 89 -2.60 -3.38 -3.78
CA LEU A 89 -4.00 -3.05 -3.51
C LEU A 89 -4.22 -1.55 -3.28
N PHE A 90 -3.25 -0.91 -2.63
CA PHE A 90 -3.24 0.50 -2.27
C PHE A 90 -2.03 1.20 -2.91
N PRO A 91 -2.00 1.32 -4.25
CA PRO A 91 -0.88 1.94 -4.94
C PRO A 91 -0.80 3.43 -4.61
N SER A 92 0.41 3.97 -4.62
CA SER A 92 0.63 5.42 -4.50
C SER A 92 -0.02 6.17 -5.67
N ALA A 93 -0.20 7.49 -5.52
CA ALA A 93 -0.72 8.36 -6.57
C ALA A 93 0.02 8.18 -7.90
N PHE A 94 1.35 8.15 -7.80
CA PHE A 94 2.24 8.01 -8.93
C PHE A 94 2.15 6.62 -9.55
N ASP A 95 2.22 5.55 -8.75
CA ASP A 95 2.12 4.18 -9.26
C ASP A 95 0.78 3.95 -9.97
N ARG A 96 -0.30 4.51 -9.43
CA ARG A 96 -1.62 4.44 -10.07
C ARG A 96 -1.67 5.25 -11.35
N TYR A 97 -1.11 6.46 -11.35
CA TYR A 97 -1.00 7.28 -12.55
C TYR A 97 -0.26 6.53 -13.66
N GLU A 98 0.87 5.92 -13.34
CA GLU A 98 1.66 5.14 -14.28
C GLU A 98 0.85 3.92 -14.79
N ARG A 99 0.16 3.19 -13.90
CA ARG A 99 -0.64 2.02 -14.29
C ARG A 99 -1.85 2.35 -15.15
N GLU A 100 -2.50 3.50 -14.98
CA GLU A 100 -3.78 3.82 -15.64
C GLU A 100 -3.64 4.77 -16.83
N LEU A 101 -2.81 5.82 -16.71
CA LEU A 101 -2.81 6.94 -17.64
C LEU A 101 -1.43 7.24 -18.25
N GLY A 102 -0.38 7.35 -17.44
CA GLY A 102 0.93 7.88 -17.86
C GLY A 102 1.99 6.84 -18.23
N GLY A 103 1.87 5.60 -17.76
CA GLY A 103 2.91 4.59 -17.97
C GLY A 103 2.97 4.07 -19.40
N SER A 104 4.00 3.29 -19.70
CA SER A 104 4.23 2.76 -21.05
C SER A 104 2.99 2.08 -21.64
N GLY A 105 2.58 2.49 -22.84
CA GLY A 105 1.39 1.95 -23.52
C GLY A 105 0.05 2.49 -23.00
N ARG A 106 0.05 3.47 -22.10
CA ARG A 106 -1.15 4.20 -21.65
C ARG A 106 -1.38 5.47 -22.43
N CYS A 107 -2.59 6.02 -22.31
CA CYS A 107 -3.08 7.08 -23.18
C CYS A 107 -2.24 8.39 -23.08
N LEU A 108 -1.74 8.74 -21.90
CA LEU A 108 -0.93 9.95 -21.68
C LEU A 108 0.57 9.72 -21.86
N HIS A 109 1.03 8.49 -22.13
CA HIS A 109 2.45 8.16 -22.23
C HIS A 109 3.20 8.95 -23.30
N GLY A 110 2.55 9.24 -24.43
CA GLY A 110 3.13 10.02 -25.53
C GLY A 110 2.83 11.53 -25.46
N THR A 111 2.37 12.03 -24.33
CA THR A 111 1.88 13.40 -24.17
C THR A 111 2.77 14.22 -23.23
N PRO A 112 2.62 15.56 -23.17
CA PRO A 112 3.31 16.39 -22.18
C PRO A 112 3.01 16.04 -20.72
N TYR A 113 2.03 15.16 -20.46
CA TYR A 113 1.67 14.67 -19.14
C TYR A 113 2.38 13.37 -18.76
N ALA A 114 3.21 12.78 -19.63
CA ALA A 114 3.93 11.56 -19.33
C ALA A 114 4.81 11.69 -18.06
N PRO A 115 5.05 10.61 -17.29
CA PRO A 115 5.80 10.65 -16.03
C PRO A 115 7.22 11.23 -16.15
N ASP A 116 7.83 11.14 -17.34
CA ASP A 116 9.14 11.69 -17.69
C ASP A 116 9.07 13.15 -18.19
N ALA A 117 7.89 13.63 -18.56
CA ALA A 117 7.65 14.96 -19.13
C ALA A 117 6.89 15.92 -18.18
N ALA A 118 6.46 15.44 -17.01
CA ALA A 118 5.67 16.20 -16.06
C ALA A 118 6.12 15.97 -14.60
N VAL A 119 5.95 17.00 -13.78
CA VAL A 119 6.05 16.90 -12.33
C VAL A 119 4.72 16.41 -11.80
N ILE A 120 4.73 15.24 -11.15
CA ILE A 120 3.56 14.63 -10.54
C ILE A 120 3.61 14.90 -9.03
N GLU A 121 2.76 15.81 -8.60
CA GLU A 121 2.55 16.11 -7.19
C GLU A 121 1.43 15.22 -6.68
N GLY A 122 1.77 14.37 -5.70
CA GLY A 122 0.80 13.55 -5.00
C GLY A 122 -0.26 14.39 -4.27
N PRO A 123 -1.23 13.71 -3.63
CA PRO A 123 -2.29 14.38 -2.89
C PRO A 123 -1.67 15.30 -1.84
N GLU A 124 -2.01 16.59 -1.92
CA GLU A 124 -1.61 17.54 -0.88
C GLU A 124 -2.16 17.03 0.46
N ARG A 125 -1.50 17.34 1.59
CA ARG A 125 -1.84 16.76 2.91
C ARG A 125 -3.32 16.86 3.31
N ASN A 126 -4.06 17.79 2.70
CA ASN A 126 -5.50 18.04 2.89
C ASN A 126 -6.34 17.96 1.61
N SER A 127 -5.78 17.53 0.47
CA SER A 127 -6.54 17.36 -0.78
C SER A 127 -6.38 15.95 -1.34
N SER A 128 -7.49 15.29 -1.64
CA SER A 128 -7.54 14.00 -2.32
C SER A 128 -7.15 14.09 -3.81
N ARG A 129 -6.39 15.12 -4.20
CA ARG A 129 -6.16 15.54 -5.58
C ARG A 129 -4.69 15.46 -5.93
N MET A 130 -4.40 14.73 -6.99
CA MET A 130 -3.10 14.69 -7.63
C MET A 130 -3.03 15.80 -8.70
N THR A 131 -1.90 16.49 -8.77
CA THR A 131 -1.66 17.52 -9.79
C THR A 131 -0.47 17.10 -10.65
N ILE A 132 -0.68 17.09 -11.96
CA ILE A 132 0.33 16.77 -12.95
C ILE A 132 0.63 18.06 -13.71
N THR A 133 1.82 18.59 -13.51
CA THR A 133 2.28 19.83 -14.13
C THR A 133 3.32 19.50 -15.20
N PRO A 134 2.98 19.64 -16.49
CA PRO A 134 3.94 19.46 -17.58
C PRO A 134 5.16 20.36 -17.41
N LEU A 135 6.34 19.85 -17.76
CA LEU A 135 7.55 20.66 -17.83
C LEU A 135 7.46 21.71 -18.96
N GLU A 136 6.64 21.43 -19.97
CA GLU A 136 6.33 22.38 -21.04
C GLU A 136 5.43 23.52 -20.53
N LYS A 137 5.96 24.75 -20.51
CA LYS A 137 5.29 25.95 -19.97
C LYS A 137 3.95 26.33 -20.64
N LYS A 138 3.61 25.74 -21.79
CA LYS A 138 2.37 26.04 -22.53
C LYS A 138 1.20 25.14 -22.16
N ALA A 139 1.46 23.99 -21.53
CA ALA A 139 0.41 23.04 -21.21
C ALA A 139 -0.17 23.33 -19.82
N PRO A 140 -1.51 23.37 -19.67
CA PRO A 140 -2.14 23.57 -18.36
C PRO A 140 -1.92 22.37 -17.45
N ALA A 141 -1.91 22.58 -16.13
CA ALA A 141 -1.84 21.49 -15.16
C ALA A 141 -3.09 20.60 -15.22
N LEU A 142 -2.89 19.29 -15.19
CA LEU A 142 -3.93 18.27 -15.13
C LEU A 142 -4.18 17.90 -13.65
N ARG A 143 -5.44 17.92 -13.21
CA ARG A 143 -5.83 17.58 -11.84
C ARG A 143 -6.71 16.35 -11.81
N LEU A 144 -6.30 15.36 -11.05
CA LEU A 144 -6.99 14.08 -10.93
C LEU A 144 -7.43 13.87 -9.48
N ASP A 145 -8.67 13.42 -9.29
CA ASP A 145 -9.13 12.94 -7.99
C ASP A 145 -8.51 11.56 -7.76
N HIS A 146 -7.68 11.48 -6.72
CA HIS A 146 -6.85 10.34 -6.41
C HIS A 146 -7.47 9.43 -5.34
N ALA A 147 -8.25 9.98 -4.41
CA ALA A 147 -8.70 9.25 -3.23
C ALA A 147 -10.22 9.32 -3.02
N ARG A 148 -10.96 8.48 -3.74
CA ARG A 148 -12.23 7.96 -3.22
C ARG A 148 -11.99 6.59 -2.60
N ASP A 149 -12.49 6.40 -1.38
CA ASP A 149 -12.60 5.11 -0.68
C ASP A 149 -11.31 4.29 -0.57
N GLY A 150 -10.21 4.91 -0.11
CA GLY A 150 -8.94 4.21 0.09
C GLY A 150 -8.22 3.87 -1.21
N GLY A 151 -8.51 4.58 -2.30
CA GLY A 151 -7.77 4.45 -3.56
C GLY A 151 -8.08 3.15 -4.31
N VAL A 152 -9.29 2.61 -4.20
CA VAL A 152 -9.74 1.41 -4.96
C VAL A 152 -10.40 1.77 -6.31
N HIS A 153 -10.72 3.05 -6.53
CA HIS A 153 -11.34 3.54 -7.75
C HIS A 153 -10.32 4.10 -8.75
N ALA A 154 -10.69 4.09 -10.03
CA ALA A 154 -9.88 4.65 -11.11
C ALA A 154 -9.70 6.17 -10.94
N LEU A 155 -8.60 6.69 -11.49
CA LEU A 155 -8.33 8.12 -11.53
C LEU A 155 -9.39 8.83 -12.39
N THR A 156 -9.96 9.89 -11.84
CA THR A 156 -10.97 10.69 -12.55
C THR A 156 -10.57 12.15 -12.59
N ALA A 157 -11.03 12.87 -13.61
CA ALA A 157 -10.79 14.31 -13.70
C ALA A 157 -11.44 15.05 -12.52
N ALA A 158 -10.63 15.82 -11.77
CA ALA A 158 -11.09 16.58 -10.61
C ALA A 158 -11.92 17.83 -10.99
N ASP A 159 -11.74 18.32 -12.23
CA ASP A 159 -12.44 19.49 -12.74
C ASP A 159 -12.70 19.39 -14.26
N GLY A 160 -13.54 20.30 -14.77
CA GLY A 160 -13.91 20.33 -16.19
C GLY A 160 -12.72 20.62 -17.12
N LYS A 161 -11.67 21.31 -16.65
CA LYS A 161 -10.46 21.55 -17.45
C LYS A 161 -9.67 20.25 -17.63
N SER A 162 -9.51 19.50 -16.56
CA SER A 162 -8.85 18.20 -16.54
C SER A 162 -9.61 17.19 -17.40
N ARG A 163 -10.95 17.23 -17.36
CA ARG A 163 -11.79 16.43 -18.26
C ARG A 163 -11.54 16.77 -19.73
N ALA A 164 -11.53 18.06 -20.08
CA ALA A 164 -11.24 18.50 -21.45
C ALA A 164 -9.82 18.13 -21.91
N ILE A 165 -8.84 18.10 -20.99
CA ILE A 165 -7.48 17.63 -21.29
C ILE A 165 -7.49 16.14 -21.61
N LEU A 166 -8.12 15.32 -20.77
CA LEU A 166 -8.24 13.87 -21.00
C LEU A 166 -8.93 13.60 -22.35
N GLU A 167 -10.09 14.22 -22.57
CA GLU A 167 -10.87 14.07 -23.82
C GLU A 167 -10.06 14.46 -25.06
N ARG A 168 -9.24 15.51 -24.96
CA ARG A 168 -8.37 15.96 -26.06
C ARG A 168 -7.33 14.90 -26.47
N TYR A 169 -6.88 14.07 -25.54
CA TYR A 169 -5.91 13.00 -25.80
C TYR A 169 -6.57 11.62 -25.96
N GLY A 170 -7.90 11.55 -25.96
CA GLY A 170 -8.64 10.30 -26.09
C GLY A 170 -8.62 9.43 -24.83
N CYS A 171 -8.41 10.07 -23.68
CA CYS A 171 -8.70 9.53 -22.35
C CYS A 171 -10.03 10.16 -21.86
#